data_AF-A0A7S0JIA7-F1
#
_entry.id   AF-A0A7S0JIA7-F1
#
_cell.length_a   1.000
_cell.length_b   1.000
_cell.length_c   1.000
_cell.angle_alpha   90.00
_cell.angle_beta   90.00
_cell.angle_gamma   90.00
#
_symmetry.space_group_name_H-M   'P 1'
#
loop_
_entity.id
_entity.type
_entity.pdbx_description
1 polymer ?
#
loop_
_entity_poly.entity_id
_entity_poly.type
_entity_poly.pdbx_seq_one_letter_code
_entity_poly.pdbx_strand_id
1 'polypeptide(L)'
;SKGGFGADAELLSDDFAFVGPVVGPLSKDAFIKAIGSVDVQTGFPDFNPQFYGFHVDPLEGNRVWYVARGRGTNTGPFPPFAPVPTGRALVNPPQACSLTFNAQGLVTKYT
;
A
#
# COMPACT_ATOMS: atom_id res chain seq x y z
N SER A 1 -9.43 -4.12 1.59
CA SER A 1 -8.87 -2.97 0.86
C SER A 1 -9.57 -2.79 -0.47
N LYS A 2 -10.14 -1.61 -0.70
CA LYS A 2 -10.90 -1.27 -1.93
C LYS A 2 -10.03 -0.79 -3.10
N GLY A 3 -8.80 -1.31 -3.29
CA GLY A 3 -7.97 -0.83 -4.42
C GLY A 3 -6.46 -1.09 -4.37
N GLY A 4 -5.99 -2.15 -3.70
CA GLY A 4 -4.61 -2.64 -3.85
C GLY A 4 -3.59 -2.21 -2.81
N PHE A 5 -3.70 -1.03 -2.18
CA PHE A 5 -2.69 -0.52 -1.22
C PHE A 5 -2.99 -0.73 0.27
N GLY A 6 -4.09 -1.40 0.63
CA GLY A 6 -4.26 -1.88 2.03
C GLY A 6 -4.75 -0.85 3.06
N ALA A 7 -5.31 0.29 2.65
CA ALA A 7 -5.47 1.45 3.52
C ALA A 7 -6.92 1.85 3.83
N ASP A 8 -7.74 0.89 4.20
CA ASP A 8 -9.10 1.21 4.64
C ASP A 8 -9.00 2.07 5.92
N ALA A 9 -9.57 3.27 5.91
CA ALA A 9 -9.35 4.30 6.95
C ALA A 9 -9.69 3.81 8.38
N GLU A 10 -10.65 2.89 8.48
CA GLU A 10 -11.11 2.24 9.72
C GLU A 10 -10.06 1.30 10.33
N LEU A 11 -9.08 0.86 9.54
CA LEU A 11 -7.98 -0.01 10.00
C LEU A 11 -6.75 0.79 10.47
N LEU A 12 -6.77 2.12 10.30
CA LEU A 12 -5.67 3.01 10.68
C LEU A 12 -6.01 3.71 12.01
N SER A 13 -5.06 3.77 12.94
CA SER A 13 -5.22 4.52 14.19
C SER A 13 -5.18 6.03 13.92
N ASP A 14 -5.68 6.84 14.86
CA ASP A 14 -5.69 8.30 14.70
C ASP A 14 -4.29 8.92 14.74
N ASP A 15 -3.33 8.24 15.37
CA ASP A 15 -1.91 8.57 15.39
C ASP A 15 -1.10 7.90 14.26
N PHE A 16 -1.76 7.37 13.23
CA PHE A 16 -1.10 6.69 12.12
C PHE A 16 -0.09 7.57 11.38
N ALA A 17 1.07 6.98 11.04
CA ALA A 17 2.07 7.56 10.16
C ALA A 17 2.51 6.60 9.05
N PHE A 18 2.46 7.07 7.79
CA PHE A 18 3.13 6.41 6.67
C PHE A 18 4.54 6.99 6.48
N VAL A 19 5.55 6.13 6.39
CA VAL A 19 6.95 6.50 6.19
C VAL A 19 7.57 5.63 5.11
N GLY A 20 7.46 6.09 3.86
CA GLY A 20 8.13 5.44 2.73
C GLY A 20 9.61 5.83 2.63
N PRO A 21 10.37 5.22 1.71
CA PRO A 21 11.81 5.44 1.56
C PRO A 21 12.21 6.90 1.26
N VAL A 22 11.35 7.64 0.56
CA VAL A 22 11.57 9.05 0.17
C VAL A 22 10.39 9.94 0.56
N VAL A 23 9.22 9.35 0.84
CA VAL A 23 7.97 10.08 1.09
C VAL A 23 7.55 9.89 2.54
N GLY A 24 7.31 11.00 3.23
CA GLY A 24 6.76 11.03 4.57
C GLY A 24 7.67 11.76 5.57
N PRO A 25 7.27 11.75 6.85
CA PRO A 25 6.08 11.11 7.39
C PRO A 25 4.78 11.75 6.90
N LEU A 26 3.79 10.94 6.51
CA LEU A 26 2.44 11.37 6.19
C LEU A 26 1.47 10.97 7.30
N SER A 27 0.59 11.88 7.72
CA SER A 27 -0.51 11.58 8.64
C SER A 27 -1.57 10.68 7.98
N LYS A 28 -2.47 10.10 8.79
CA LYS A 28 -3.66 9.36 8.33
C LYS A 28 -4.40 10.05 7.19
N ASP A 29 -4.80 11.30 7.41
CA ASP A 29 -5.58 12.06 6.41
C ASP A 29 -4.79 12.31 5.13
N ALA A 30 -3.50 12.67 5.25
CA ALA A 30 -2.64 12.91 4.10
C ALA A 30 -2.43 11.62 3.29
N PHE A 31 -2.24 10.49 3.97
CA PHE A 31 -2.07 9.18 3.36
C PHE A 31 -3.35 8.72 2.65
N ILE A 32 -4.51 8.77 3.31
CA ILE A 32 -5.81 8.41 2.72
C ILE A 32 -6.12 9.27 1.50
N LYS A 33 -5.86 10.58 1.59
CA LYS A 33 -6.04 11.49 0.45
C LYS A 33 -5.13 11.12 -0.72
N ALA A 34 -3.85 10.82 -0.45
CA ALA A 34 -2.89 10.47 -1.49
C ALA A 34 -3.27 9.16 -2.20
N ILE A 35 -3.52 8.09 -1.46
CA ILE A 35 -3.81 6.77 -2.03
C ILE A 35 -5.23 6.67 -2.60
N GLY A 36 -6.20 7.39 -2.02
CA GLY A 36 -7.58 7.43 -2.50
C GLY A 36 -7.71 8.13 -3.86
N SER A 37 -6.69 8.89 -4.27
CA SER A 37 -6.60 9.47 -5.61
C SER A 37 -6.15 8.47 -6.69
N VAL A 38 -5.68 7.28 -6.28
CA VAL A 38 -5.08 6.29 -7.17
C VAL A 38 -6.03 5.11 -7.39
N ASP A 39 -6.71 5.11 -8.54
CA ASP A 39 -7.61 4.00 -8.92
C ASP A 39 -6.82 2.89 -9.65
N VAL A 40 -6.15 2.04 -8.86
CA VAL A 40 -5.38 0.90 -9.38
C VAL A 40 -6.28 -0.10 -10.08
N GLN A 41 -7.51 -0.30 -9.60
CA GLN A 41 -8.40 -1.32 -10.14
C GLN A 41 -8.87 -0.98 -11.55
N THR A 42 -9.18 0.29 -11.82
CA THR A 42 -9.48 0.74 -13.19
C THR A 42 -8.24 0.69 -14.07
N GLY A 43 -7.10 1.20 -13.60
CA GLY A 43 -5.86 1.25 -14.40
C GLY A 43 -5.28 -0.12 -14.72
N PHE A 44 -5.33 -1.05 -13.76
CA PHE A 44 -4.77 -2.39 -13.81
C PHE A 44 -5.80 -3.41 -13.28
N PRO A 45 -6.80 -3.80 -14.09
CA PRO A 45 -7.87 -4.71 -13.66
C PRO A 45 -7.38 -6.11 -13.23
N ASP A 46 -6.21 -6.53 -13.70
CA ASP A 46 -5.54 -7.78 -13.35
C ASP A 46 -4.47 -7.61 -12.25
N PHE A 47 -4.44 -6.46 -11.56
CA PHE A 47 -3.42 -6.19 -10.55
C PHE A 47 -3.44 -7.21 -9.43
N ASN A 48 -2.28 -7.81 -9.19
CA ASN A 48 -2.04 -8.71 -8.07
C ASN A 48 -0.90 -8.13 -7.22
N PRO A 49 -1.14 -7.77 -5.95
CA PRO A 49 -0.10 -7.18 -5.10
C PRO A 49 1.01 -8.17 -4.70
N GLN A 50 0.77 -9.48 -4.81
CA GLN A 50 1.69 -10.56 -4.44
C GLN A 50 2.33 -10.36 -3.06
N PHE A 51 1.50 -10.26 -2.02
CA PHE A 51 2.01 -10.21 -0.65
C PHE A 51 2.40 -11.61 -0.16
N TYR A 52 3.58 -11.74 0.44
CA TYR A 52 4.07 -13.00 1.01
C TYR A 52 5.11 -12.75 2.12
N GLY A 53 5.52 -13.83 2.81
CA GLY A 53 6.61 -13.76 3.80
C GLY A 53 6.23 -13.03 5.09
N PHE A 54 4.96 -13.07 5.47
CA PHE A 54 4.47 -12.45 6.70
C PHE A 54 5.14 -13.07 7.94
N HIS A 55 5.68 -12.22 8.81
CA HIS A 55 6.20 -12.63 10.11
C HIS A 55 6.20 -11.47 11.11
N VAL A 56 6.09 -11.78 12.39
CA VAL A 56 6.23 -10.80 13.48
C VAL A 56 7.70 -10.43 13.64
N ASP A 57 7.98 -9.15 13.84
CA ASP A 57 9.33 -8.66 14.13
C ASP A 57 9.82 -9.25 15.48
N PRO A 58 11.04 -9.84 15.53
CA PRO A 58 11.56 -10.47 16.75
C PRO A 58 11.94 -9.48 17.85
N LEU A 59 12.10 -8.19 17.54
CA LEU A 59 12.47 -7.12 18.46
C LEU A 59 11.26 -6.24 18.81
N GLU A 60 10.35 -6.04 17.87
CA GLU A 60 9.15 -5.21 18.00
C GLU A 60 7.89 -6.06 17.84
N GLY A 61 7.47 -6.75 18.90
CA GLY A 61 6.40 -7.78 18.83
C GLY A 61 5.01 -7.31 18.34
N ASN A 62 4.81 -6.01 18.16
CA ASN A 62 3.62 -5.41 17.56
C ASN A 62 3.82 -4.97 16.09
N ARG A 63 4.94 -5.33 15.46
CA ARG A 63 5.22 -5.11 14.05
C ARG A 63 5.16 -6.41 13.27
N VAL A 64 4.54 -6.36 12.09
CA VAL A 64 4.54 -7.45 11.11
C VAL A 64 5.28 -7.00 9.87
N TRP A 65 6.27 -7.78 9.44
CA TRP A 65 6.96 -7.64 8.16
C TRP A 65 6.31 -8.48 7.08
N TYR A 66 6.35 -8.01 5.85
CA TYR A 66 5.96 -8.75 4.66
C TYR A 66 6.71 -8.25 3.43
N VAL A 67 6.65 -9.02 2.34
CA VAL A 67 7.16 -8.62 1.03
C VAL A 67 6.00 -8.39 0.08
N ALA A 68 6.05 -7.29 -0.69
CA ALA A 68 5.14 -7.00 -1.79
C ALA A 68 5.85 -7.09 -3.15
N ARG A 69 5.17 -7.62 -4.17
CA ARG A 69 5.67 -7.76 -5.55
C ARG A 69 4.57 -7.53 -6.58
N GLY A 70 3.92 -6.37 -6.50
CA GLY A 70 2.80 -6.02 -7.36
C GLY A 70 3.08 -6.25 -8.84
N ARG A 71 2.13 -6.85 -9.55
CA ARG A 71 2.15 -7.03 -11.00
C ARG A 71 0.78 -6.75 -11.61
N GLY A 72 0.74 -6.30 -12.85
CA GLY A 72 -0.50 -6.10 -13.60
C GLY A 72 -0.23 -5.56 -15.00
N THR A 73 -1.26 -5.45 -15.80
CA THR A 73 -1.24 -4.92 -17.17
C THR A 73 -2.10 -3.67 -17.23
N ASN A 74 -1.55 -2.56 -17.71
CA ASN A 74 -2.30 -1.32 -17.81
C ASN A 74 -3.27 -1.35 -19.01
N THR A 75 -4.48 -1.85 -18.76
CA THR A 75 -5.56 -1.97 -19.78
C THR A 75 -6.68 -0.95 -19.59
N GLY A 76 -6.68 -0.17 -18.50
CA GLY A 76 -7.57 0.96 -18.29
C GLY A 76 -6.83 2.29 -18.11
N PRO A 77 -7.55 3.43 -18.11
CA PRO A 77 -6.96 4.73 -17.83
C PRO A 77 -6.48 4.81 -16.36
N PHE A 78 -5.32 5.41 -16.15
CA PHE A 78 -4.67 5.58 -14.84
C PHE A 78 -4.08 6.99 -14.69
N PRO A 79 -4.92 8.04 -14.69
CA PRO A 79 -4.45 9.42 -14.54
C PRO A 79 -3.84 9.67 -13.15
N PRO A 80 -2.86 10.59 -13.04
CA PRO A 80 -2.27 11.38 -14.11
C PRO A 80 -1.18 10.64 -14.91
N PHE A 81 -0.81 9.42 -14.50
CA PHE A 81 0.39 8.72 -14.99
C PHE A 81 0.22 8.11 -16.39
N ALA A 82 -0.95 7.54 -16.67
CA ALA A 82 -1.32 6.97 -17.96
C ALA A 82 -2.80 7.27 -18.26
N PRO A 83 -3.14 8.50 -18.70
CA PRO A 83 -4.52 8.90 -18.95
C PRO A 83 -5.26 8.04 -19.99
N VAL A 84 -4.52 7.34 -20.85
CA VAL A 84 -5.02 6.32 -21.78
C VAL A 84 -4.30 4.99 -21.53
N PRO A 85 -4.94 3.83 -21.75
CA PRO A 85 -4.32 2.53 -21.57
C PRO A 85 -3.05 2.38 -22.40
N THR A 86 -1.96 1.93 -21.79
CA THR A 86 -0.68 1.74 -22.47
C THR A 86 -0.44 0.33 -22.96
N GLY A 87 -1.19 -0.66 -22.44
CA GLY A 87 -0.99 -2.09 -22.71
C GLY A 87 0.32 -2.66 -22.13
N ARG A 88 1.09 -1.88 -21.36
CA ARG A 88 2.34 -2.32 -20.77
C ARG A 88 2.13 -3.08 -19.47
N ALA A 89 3.00 -4.05 -19.21
CA ALA A 89 3.07 -4.74 -17.93
C ALA A 89 3.82 -3.89 -16.89
N LEU A 90 3.24 -3.80 -15.70
CA LEU A 90 3.87 -3.35 -14.46
C LEU A 90 4.42 -4.58 -13.72
N VAL A 91 5.69 -4.52 -13.35
CA VAL A 91 6.33 -5.51 -12.47
C VAL A 91 7.12 -4.75 -11.41
N ASN A 92 6.60 -4.70 -10.19
CA ASN A 92 7.30 -4.06 -9.10
C ASN A 92 8.48 -4.95 -8.65
N PRO A 93 9.61 -4.35 -8.25
CA PRO A 93 10.65 -5.08 -7.54
C PRO A 93 10.12 -5.62 -6.21
N PRO A 94 10.80 -6.58 -5.57
CA PRO A 94 10.55 -6.92 -4.18
C PRO A 94 10.64 -5.70 -3.27
N GLN A 95 9.60 -5.46 -2.47
CA GLN A 95 9.54 -4.39 -1.48
C GLN A 95 9.35 -5.02 -0.11
N ALA A 96 10.28 -4.74 0.82
CA ALA A 96 10.08 -5.07 2.23
C ALA A 96 9.20 -4.00 2.86
N CYS A 97 8.09 -4.42 3.45
CA CYS A 97 7.10 -3.54 4.06
C CYS A 97 6.83 -3.99 5.49
N SER A 98 6.41 -3.06 6.35
CA SER A 98 5.97 -3.38 7.70
C SER A 98 4.74 -2.59 8.13
N LEU A 99 3.92 -3.22 8.97
CA LEU A 99 2.80 -2.60 9.66
C LEU A 99 3.02 -2.74 11.16
N THR A 100 2.89 -1.66 11.91
CA THR A 100 2.93 -1.65 13.37
C THR A 100 1.52 -1.43 13.90
N PHE A 101 1.14 -2.16 14.94
CA PHE A 101 -0.22 -2.17 15.49
C PHE A 101 -0.27 -1.66 16.94
N ASN A 102 -1.37 -1.01 17.32
CA ASN A 102 -1.68 -0.71 18.72
C ASN A 102 -2.46 -1.87 19.39
N ALA A 103 -2.76 -1.72 20.68
CA ALA A 103 -3.49 -2.73 21.46
C ALA A 103 -4.93 -2.98 20.98
N GLN A 104 -5.50 -2.07 20.19
CA GLN A 104 -6.82 -2.21 19.58
C GLN A 104 -6.77 -2.92 18.22
N GLY A 105 -5.57 -3.29 17.75
CA GLY A 105 -5.37 -3.94 16.45
C GLY A 105 -5.39 -2.97 15.26
N LEU A 106 -5.34 -1.65 15.50
CA LEU A 106 -5.26 -0.64 14.44
C LEU A 106 -3.80 -0.37 14.06
N VAL A 107 -3.56 -0.08 12.78
CA VAL A 107 -2.23 0.24 12.27
C VAL A 107 -1.83 1.65 12.71
N THR A 108 -0.71 1.76 13.42
CA THR A 108 -0.08 3.04 13.83
C THR A 108 1.05 3.46 12.90
N LYS A 109 1.67 2.52 12.19
CA LYS A 109 2.77 2.83 11.27
C LYS A 109 2.78 1.90 10.08
N TYR A 110 2.96 2.46 8.89
CA TYR A 110 3.26 1.73 7.67
C TYR A 110 4.60 2.22 7.10
N THR A 111 5.57 1.31 6.96
CA THR A 111 6.88 1.54 6.32
C THR A 111 7.11 0.64 5.13
#